data_AF-A0AAX4L4F1-F1
#
_entry.id   AF-A0AAX4L4F1-F1
#
_cell.length_a   1.000
_cell.length_b   1.000
_cell.length_c   1.000
_cell.angle_alpha   90.00
_cell.angle_beta   90.00
_cell.angle_gamma   90.00
#
_symmetry.space_group_name_H-M   'P 1'
#
loop_
_entity.id
_entity.type
_entity.pdbx_description
1 polymer ?
#
loop_
_entity_poly.entity_id
_entity_poly.type
_entity_poly.pdbx_seq_one_letter_code
_entity_poly.pdbx_strand_id
1 'polypeptide(L)' 'MVNLRLNVNNVSDLKCENCGVKLNEDNVYIRIINGKEHYFCCSHCADNYEARIK' A
#
# COMPACT_ATOMS: atom_id res chain seq x y z
N MET A 1 0.88 -31.93 23.38
CA MET A 1 1.29 -30.51 23.43
C MET A 1 1.00 -29.93 22.05
N VAL A 2 -0.14 -29.26 21.87
CA VAL A 2 -0.56 -28.72 20.58
C VAL A 2 0.11 -27.36 20.36
N ASN A 3 0.98 -27.29 19.35
CA ASN A 3 1.62 -26.03 18.94
C ASN A 3 0.64 -25.20 18.11
N LEU A 4 -0.01 -24.22 18.73
CA LEU A 4 -0.71 -23.15 18.02
C LEU A 4 0.33 -22.22 17.38
N ARG A 5 0.55 -22.35 16.06
CA ARG A 5 1.18 -21.31 15.25
C ARG A 5 0.11 -20.32 14.82
N LEU A 6 -0.06 -19.25 15.59
CA LEU A 6 -0.91 -18.12 15.20
C LEU A 6 -0.24 -17.37 14.04
N ASN A 7 -0.62 -17.75 12.83
CA ASN A 7 -0.31 -17.05 11.59
C ASN A 7 -1.18 -15.79 11.50
N VAL A 8 -0.80 -14.74 12.25
CA VAL A 8 -1.43 -13.42 12.19
C VAL A 8 -1.10 -12.79 10.83
N ASN A 9 -1.94 -13.08 9.83
CA ASN A 9 -2.02 -12.28 8.61
C ASN A 9 -3.30 -11.44 8.69
N ASN A 10 -3.17 -10.15 8.36
CA ASN A 10 -4.23 -9.14 8.31
C ASN A 10 -4.45 -8.34 9.59
N VAL A 11 -3.39 -7.70 10.09
CA VAL A 11 -3.55 -6.28 10.41
C VAL A 11 -3.28 -5.55 9.11
N SER A 12 -4.24 -4.74 8.70
CA SER A 12 -4.31 -3.92 7.48
C SER A 12 -3.15 -2.94 7.40
N ASP A 13 -1.92 -3.44 7.23
CA ASP A 13 -0.75 -2.63 6.95
C ASP A 13 -0.97 -2.04 5.55
N LEU A 14 -1.51 -0.83 5.51
CA LEU A 14 -1.60 -0.03 4.30
C LEU A 14 -0.17 0.10 3.77
N LYS A 15 0.10 -0.37 2.55
CA LYS A 15 1.45 -0.37 1.97
C LYS A 15 1.43 0.38 0.65
N CYS A 16 2.54 1.05 0.35
CA CYS A 16 2.71 1.73 -0.91
C CYS A 16 2.67 0.71 -2.05
N GLU A 17 1.75 0.87 -2.99
CA GLU A 17 1.61 -0.03 -4.14
C GLU A 17 2.81 0.03 -5.10
N ASN A 18 3.63 1.09 -5.01
CA ASN A 18 4.83 1.24 -5.83
C ASN A 18 6.09 0.62 -5.19
N CYS A 19 6.36 0.91 -3.92
CA CYS A 19 7.63 0.55 -3.26
C CYS A 19 7.47 -0.44 -2.10
N GLY A 20 6.25 -0.76 -1.66
CA GLY A 20 5.98 -1.71 -0.59
C GLY A 20 6.24 -1.20 0.83
N VAL A 21 6.63 0.08 1.00
CA VAL A 21 6.82 0.68 2.33
C VAL A 21 5.50 0.72 3.09
N LYS A 22 5.56 0.57 4.42
CA LYS A 22 4.37 0.74 5.27
C LYS A 22 3.92 2.19 5.26
N LEU A 23 2.63 2.39 5.05
CA LEU A 23 1.93 3.66 5.11
C LEU A 23 1.20 3.75 6.44
N ASN A 24 1.10 4.98 6.91
CA ASN A 24 0.34 5.34 8.09
C ASN A 24 -0.70 6.37 7.65
N GLU A 25 -1.76 6.55 8.42
CA GLU A 25 -2.83 7.53 8.12
C GLU A 25 -2.28 8.96 8.00
N ASP A 26 -1.20 9.29 8.70
CA ASP A 26 -0.54 10.60 8.61
C ASP A 26 0.33 10.79 7.36
N ASN A 27 0.77 9.70 6.73
CA ASN A 27 1.81 9.69 5.70
C ASN A 27 1.34 9.06 4.39
N VAL A 28 0.02 8.87 4.24
CA VAL A 28 -0.59 8.23 3.08
C VAL A 28 -0.89 9.25 2.00
N TYR A 29 -0.36 8.99 0.80
CA TYR A 29 -0.66 9.74 -0.40
C TYR A 29 -1.68 8.95 -1.23
N ILE A 30 -2.89 9.48 -1.35
CA ILE A 30 -3.99 8.86 -2.09
C ILE A 30 -4.05 9.47 -3.49
N ARG A 31 -4.14 8.64 -4.53
CA ARG A 31 -4.37 9.10 -5.91
C ARG A 31 -5.35 8.19 -6.63
N ILE A 32 -6.23 8.81 -7.42
CA ILE A 32 -7.17 8.08 -8.27
C ILE A 32 -6.50 7.80 -9.62
N ILE A 33 -6.33 6.52 -9.96
CA ILE A 33 -5.79 6.07 -11.24
C ILE A 33 -6.79 5.09 -11.85
N ASN A 34 -7.19 5.29 -13.11
CA ASN A 34 -8.22 4.47 -13.78
C ASN A 34 -9.53 4.34 -12.98
N GLY A 35 -9.92 5.37 -12.23
CA GLY A 35 -11.13 5.38 -11.41
C GLY A 35 -11.04 4.58 -10.10
N LYS A 36 -9.85 4.09 -9.72
CA LYS A 36 -9.59 3.42 -8.45
C LYS A 36 -8.69 4.26 -7.56
N GLU A 37 -8.97 4.28 -6.26
CA GLU A 37 -8.08 4.89 -5.28
C GLU A 37 -6.88 3.97 -5.02
N HIS A 38 -5.69 4.54 -5.15
CA HIS A 38 -4.42 3.86 -4.90
C HIS A 38 -3.64 4.60 -3.82
N TYR A 39 -2.90 3.84 -3.00
CA TYR A 39 -2.22 4.33 -1.81
C TYR A 39 -0.70 4.29 -1.97
N PHE A 40 -0.05 5.42 -1.70
CA PHE A 40 1.39 5.60 -1.90
C PHE A 40 2.04 6.32 -0.72
N CYS A 41 3.36 6.24 -0.61
CA CYS A 41 4.11 6.98 0.41
C CYS A 41 4.46 8.41 -0.01
N CYS A 42 4.36 8.71 -1.31
CA CYS A 42 4.66 10.02 -1.87
C CYS A 42 4.09 10.15 -3.30
N SER A 43 4.03 11.38 -3.81
CA SER A 43 3.62 11.68 -5.19
C SER A 43 4.49 10.97 -6.23
N HIS A 44 5.81 10.91 -6.02
CA HIS A 44 6.74 10.28 -6.95
C HIS A 44 6.44 8.78 -7.15
N CYS A 45 6.02 8.09 -6.08
CA CYS A 45 5.58 6.70 -6.17
C CYS A 45 4.28 6.56 -6.96
N ALA A 46 3.36 7.49 -6.80
CA ALA A 46 2.12 7.51 -7.54
C ALA A 46 2.36 7.81 -9.03
N ASP A 47 3.22 8.78 -9.36
CA ASP A 47 3.62 9.11 -10.74
C ASP A 47 4.25 7.90 -11.44
N ASN A 48 5.21 7.24 -10.77
CA ASN A 48 5.85 6.03 -11.31
C ASN A 48 4.88 4.86 -11.48
N TYR A 49 3.90 4.72 -10.58
CA TYR A 49 2.88 3.70 -10.69
C TYR A 49 1.97 4.00 -11.87
N GLU A 50 1.42 5.22 -11.96
CA GLU A 50 0.56 5.67 -13.06
C GLU A 50 1.24 5.54 -14.42
N ALA A 51 2.53 5.90 -14.53
CA ALA A 51 3.31 5.76 -15.75
C ALA A 51 3.48 4.31 -16.25
N ARG A 52 3.32 3.31 -15.37
CA ARG A 52 3.39 1.87 -15.76
C ARG A 52 2.05 1.30 -16.21
N ILE A 53 0.93 1.89 -15.78
CA ILE A 53 -0.44 1.41 -16.07
C ILE A 53 -1.17 2.25 -17.11
N LYS A 54 -0.58 3.38 -17.53
CA LYS A 54 -1.00 4.17 -18.69
C LYS A 54 -0.54 3.51 -19.99
#